data_AF-A0A1K1LRU9-F1
#
_entry.id   AF-A0A1K1LRU9-F1
#
_cell.length_a   1.000
_cell.length_b   1.000
_cell.length_c   1.000
_cell.angle_alpha   90.00
_cell.angle_beta   90.00
_cell.angle_gamma   90.00
#
_symmetry.space_group_name_H-M   'P 1'
#
loop_
_entity.id
_entity.type
_entity.pdbx_description
1 polymer ?
#
loop_
_entity_poly.entity_id
_entity_poly.type
_entity_poly.pdbx_seq_one_letter_code
_entity_poly.pdbx_strand_id
1 'polypeptide(L)' 'MRKNIDLVATAVRRLRQGMRLMVGVPRYDAYVEHMRTTHPDRPVMSYPEFFRERQEARYNGKVGRCC' A
#
# COMPACT_ATOMS: atom_id res chain seq x y z
N MET A 1 -13.67 28.28 -17.22
CA MET A 1 -14.13 26.88 -17.19
C MET A 1 -13.05 25.85 -16.80
N ARG A 2 -11.98 26.22 -16.07
CA ARG A 2 -10.90 25.27 -15.68
C ARG A 2 -11.03 24.74 -14.24
N LYS A 3 -11.54 25.57 -13.31
CA LYS A 3 -11.68 25.25 -11.88
C LYS A 3 -12.49 23.97 -11.57
N ASN A 4 -13.46 23.63 -12.42
CA ASN A 4 -14.32 22.45 -12.22
C ASN A 4 -13.57 21.13 -12.46
N ILE A 5 -12.62 21.10 -13.40
CA ILE A 5 -11.81 19.92 -13.69
C ILE A 5 -10.83 19.64 -12.54
N ASP A 6 -10.23 20.70 -11.98
CA ASP A 6 -9.30 20.58 -10.86
C ASP A 6 -9.98 20.07 -9.58
N LEU A 7 -11.23 20.51 -9.35
CA LEU A 7 -12.07 20.05 -8.24
C LEU A 7 -12.39 18.55 -8.37
N VAL A 8 -12.83 18.13 -9.57
CA VAL A 8 -13.12 16.72 -9.86
C VAL A 8 -11.86 15.86 -9.73
N ALA A 9 -10.73 16.31 -10.28
CA ALA A 9 -9.46 15.59 -10.17
C ALA A 9 -9.00 15.42 -8.71
N THR A 10 -9.21 16.44 -7.87
CA THR A 10 -8.86 16.39 -6.44
C THR A 10 -9.81 15.51 -5.65
N ALA A 11 -11.11 15.55 -5.95
CA ALA A 11 -12.10 14.68 -5.34
C ALA A 11 -11.82 13.19 -5.66
N VAL A 12 -11.51 12.87 -6.93
CA VAL A 12 -11.15 11.51 -7.35
C VAL A 12 -9.87 11.01 -6.65
N ARG A 13 -8.86 11.88 -6.48
CA ARG A 13 -7.64 11.53 -5.72
C ARG A 13 -7.95 11.19 -4.27
N ARG A 14 -8.80 11.98 -3.59
CA ARG A 14 -9.20 11.74 -2.19
C ARG A 14 -10.05 10.49 -2.03
N LEU A 15 -11.01 10.25 -2.92
CA LEU A 15 -11.82 9.03 -2.95
C LEU A 15 -10.95 7.78 -3.18
N ARG A 16 -9.99 7.85 -4.12
CA ARG A 16 -9.02 6.77 -4.35
C ARG A 16 -8.14 6.54 -3.13
N GLN A 17 -7.76 7.58 -2.39
CA GLN A 17 -7.00 7.45 -1.14
C GLN A 17 -7.83 6.77 -0.04
N GLY A 18 -9.11 7.11 0.12
CA GLY A 18 -10.01 6.44 1.06
C GLY A 18 -10.30 4.98 0.70
N MET A 19 -10.57 4.69 -0.58
CA MET A 19 -10.77 3.30 -1.05
C MET A 19 -9.53 2.42 -0.88
N ARG A 20 -8.32 2.98 -0.97
CA ARG A 20 -7.06 2.24 -0.70
C ARG A 20 -6.96 1.76 0.74
N LEU A 21 -7.50 2.51 1.70
CA LEU A 21 -7.56 2.10 3.10
C LEU A 21 -8.59 0.96 3.29
N MET A 22 -9.71 0.99 2.56
CA MET A 22 -10.78 -0.01 2.68
C MET A 22 -10.43 -1.38 2.06
N VAL A 23 -9.64 -1.42 0.98
CA VAL A 23 -9.32 -2.69 0.29
C VAL A 23 -8.23 -3.50 1.01
N GLY A 24 -7.48 -2.89 1.94
CA GLY A 24 -6.47 -3.60 2.74
C GLY A 24 -5.31 -4.17 1.91
N VAL A 25 -5.16 -3.76 0.65
CA VAL A 25 -4.04 -4.13 -0.23
C VAL A 25 -3.12 -2.91 -0.34
N PRO A 26 -2.09 -2.81 0.51
CA PRO A 26 -1.06 -1.80 0.34
C PRO A 26 -0.41 -2.01 -1.02
N ARG A 27 -0.44 -0.98 -1.88
CA ARG A 27 0.35 -1.00 -3.12
C ARG A 27 1.83 -1.01 -2.75
N TYR A 28 2.64 -1.66 -3.57
CA TYR A 28 4.09 -1.68 -3.38
C TYR A 28 4.69 -0.28 -3.19
N ASP A 29 4.23 0.72 -3.95
CA ASP A 29 4.67 2.12 -3.79
C ASP A 29 4.45 2.67 -2.37
N ALA A 30 3.29 2.37 -1.77
CA ALA A 30 2.96 2.84 -0.43
C ALA A 30 3.80 2.12 0.64
N TYR A 31 4.13 0.85 0.40
CA TYR A 31 5.07 0.10 1.23
C TYR A 31 6.49 0.70 1.13
N VAL A 32 6.97 1.01 -0.08
CA VAL A 32 8.27 1.62 -0.30
C VAL A 32 8.35 3.00 0.37
N GLU A 33 7.31 3.83 0.21
CA GLU A 33 7.21 5.14 0.86
C GLU A 33 7.19 5.02 2.38
N HIS A 34 6.43 4.07 2.92
CA HIS A 34 6.40 3.79 4.36
C HIS A 34 7.77 3.32 4.88
N MET A 35 8.42 2.39 4.18
CA MET A 35 9.76 1.91 4.56
C MET A 35 10.78 3.05 4.52
N ARG A 36 10.75 3.90 3.49
CA ARG A 36 11.67 5.05 3.40
C ARG A 36 11.45 6.10 4.49
N THR A 37 10.20 6.30 4.91
CA THR A 37 9.86 7.32 5.93
C THR A 37 10.00 6.80 7.36
N THR A 38 9.66 5.54 7.60
CA THR A 38 9.57 4.95 8.95
C THR A 38 10.78 4.06 9.29
N HIS A 39 11.38 3.43 8.28
CA HIS A 39 12.50 2.49 8.44
C HIS A 39 13.60 2.74 7.39
N PRO A 40 14.22 3.93 7.35
CA PRO A 40 15.21 4.28 6.33
C PRO A 40 16.43 3.35 6.34
N ASP A 41 16.74 2.73 7.48
CA ASP A 41 17.88 1.84 7.66
C ASP A 41 17.61 0.39 7.22
N ARG A 42 16.36 0.06 6.86
CA ARG A 42 15.98 -1.29 6.43
C ARG A 42 15.89 -1.37 4.91
N PRO A 43 16.44 -2.44 4.29
CA PRO A 43 16.30 -2.64 2.85
C PRO A 43 14.84 -2.87 2.48
N VAL A 44 14.39 -2.20 1.41
CA VAL A 44 13.04 -2.37 0.88
C VAL A 44 13.00 -3.65 0.03
N MET A 45 12.13 -4.59 0.41
CA MET A 45 11.85 -5.79 -0.38
C MET A 45 11.50 -5.46 -1.83
N SER A 46 11.83 -6.38 -2.74
CA SER A 46 11.41 -6.28 -4.14
C SER A 46 9.89 -6.51 -4.30
N TYR A 47 9.34 -6.07 -5.44
CA TYR A 47 7.92 -6.27 -5.76
C TYR A 47 7.46 -7.74 -5.65
N PRO A 48 8.15 -8.74 -6.25
CA PRO A 48 7.72 -10.13 -6.14
C PRO A 48 7.80 -10.67 -4.71
N GLU A 49 8.78 -10.24 -3.91
CA GLU A 49 8.88 -10.63 -2.49
C GLU A 49 7.72 -10.07 -1.68
N PHE A 50 7.41 -8.78 -1.85
CA PHE A 50 6.27 -8.15 -1.21
C PHE A 50 4.95 -8.84 -1.60
N PHE A 51 4.77 -9.16 -2.88
CA PHE A 51 3.56 -9.83 -3.35
C PHE A 51 3.45 -11.25 -2.78
N ARG A 52 4.55 -12.01 -2.72
CA ARG A 52 4.59 -13.33 -2.10
C ARG A 52 4.25 -13.26 -0.60
N GLU A 53 4.86 -12.34 0.15
CA GLU A 53 4.58 -12.17 1.58
C GLU A 53 3.10 -11.82 1.84
N ARG A 54 2.51 -10.92 1.04
CA ARG A 54 1.09 -10.57 1.18
C ARG A 54 0.16 -11.74 0.83
N GLN A 55 0.51 -12.53 -0.17
CA GLN A 55 -0.23 -13.75 -0.49
C GLN A 55 -0.07 -14.81 0.60
N GLU A 56 1.14 -14.99 1.15
CA GLU A 56 1.39 -15.93 2.24
C GLU A 56 0.62 -15.55 3.50
N ALA A 57 0.63 -14.27 3.87
CA ALA A 57 -0.13 -13.74 5.00
C ALA A 57 -1.64 -13.90 4.84
N ARG A 58 -2.16 -13.81 3.60
CA ARG A 58 -3.61 -13.85 3.32
C ARG A 58 -4.16 -15.25 3.05
N TYR A 59 -3.43 -16.06 2.30
CA TYR A 59 -3.89 -17.36 1.80
C TYR A 59 -3.22 -18.54 2.47
N ASN A 60 -1.99 -18.35 2.97
CA ASN A 60 -1.21 -19.49 3.42
C ASN A 60 -1.24 -19.70 4.93
N GLY A 61 -1.98 -18.88 5.69
CA GLY A 61 -2.60 -19.23 6.99
C GLY A 61 -1.71 -19.91 8.03
N LYS A 62 -0.40 -19.96 7.84
CA LYS A 62 0.56 -20.40 8.83
C LYS A 62 0.67 -19.19 9.74
N VAL A 63 -0.27 -19.16 10.69
CA VAL A 63 -0.05 -18.60 12.03
C VAL A 63 1.39 -18.93 12.36
N GLY A 64 2.27 -17.95 12.11
CA GLY A 64 3.64 -18.02 12.55
C GLY A 64 3.51 -18.08 14.05
N ARG A 65 3.68 -19.29 14.61
CA ARG A 65 3.93 -19.43 16.03
C ARG A 65 5.14 -18.55 16.28
N CYS A 66 4.90 -17.36 16.82
CA CYS A 66 5.92 -16.63 17.54
C CYS A 66 6.34 -17.59 18.66
N CYS A 67 7.59 -18.04 18.59
CA CYS A 67 8.28 -18.56 19.75
C CYS A 67 8.34 -17.46 20.82
#